data_AF-A0A958FGA4-F1
#
_entry.id   AF-A0A958FGA4-F1
#
_cell.length_a   1.000
_cell.length_b   1.000
_cell.length_c   1.000
_cell.angle_alpha   90.00
_cell.angle_beta   90.00
_cell.angle_gamma   90.00
#
_symmetry.space_group_name_H-M   'P 1'
#
loop_
_entity.id
_entity.type
_entity.pdbx_description
1 polymer ?
#
loop_
_entity_poly.entity_id
_entity_poly.type
_entity_poly.pdbx_seq_one_letter_code
_entity_poly.pdbx_strand_id
1 'polypeptide(L)'
;VMALLDKYHPRKIVSVHTPLEVVNYDGPGQALAEAMARHNGYPVKADIGYPTPGSFGTYAGVEKQIPVITLELPRRATFGDIWPANREALWEAVRFREE
;
A
#
# COMPACT_ATOMS: atom_id res chain seq x y z
N VAL A 1 -4.81 -10.00 13.24
CA VAL A 1 -3.74 -9.26 12.52
C VAL A 1 -2.66 -8.78 13.46
N MET A 2 -2.98 -8.06 14.56
CA MET A 2 -1.94 -7.50 15.45
C MET A 2 -0.97 -8.54 16.01
N ALA A 3 -1.49 -9.66 16.54
CA ALA A 3 -0.65 -10.76 17.00
C ALA A 3 0.26 -11.37 15.89
N LEU A 4 -0.11 -11.23 14.61
CA LEU A 4 0.74 -11.67 13.49
C LEU A 4 1.85 -10.66 13.20
N LEU A 5 1.58 -9.36 13.35
CA LEU A 5 2.61 -8.33 13.24
C LEU A 5 3.69 -8.53 14.31
N ASP A 6 3.26 -8.75 15.55
CA ASP A 6 4.18 -8.96 16.68
C ASP A 6 4.90 -10.33 16.59
N LYS A 7 4.32 -11.31 15.89
CA LYS A 7 4.97 -12.60 15.66
C LYS A 7 6.02 -12.52 14.55
N TYR A 8 5.66 -11.93 13.41
CA TYR A 8 6.45 -12.04 12.17
C TYR A 8 7.28 -10.81 11.84
N HIS A 9 7.03 -9.66 12.46
CA HIS A 9 7.77 -8.42 12.24
C HIS A 9 7.98 -8.12 10.74
N PRO A 10 6.90 -7.93 9.97
CA PRO A 10 7.02 -7.77 8.53
C PRO A 10 7.84 -6.53 8.20
N ARG A 11 8.69 -6.64 7.19
CA ARG A 11 9.50 -5.52 6.70
C ARG A 11 8.70 -4.47 5.92
N LYS A 12 7.53 -4.85 5.44
CA LYS A 12 6.62 -4.03 4.64
C LYS A 12 5.25 -4.71 4.57
N ILE A 13 4.21 -3.92 4.39
CA ILE A 13 2.82 -4.38 4.33
C ILE A 13 2.15 -3.72 3.13
N VAL A 14 1.39 -4.52 2.38
CA VAL A 14 0.48 -4.02 1.34
C VAL A 14 -0.93 -4.43 1.70
N SER A 15 -1.81 -3.46 1.93
CA SER A 15 -3.25 -3.64 2.09
C SER A 15 -3.95 -3.27 0.79
N VAL A 16 -4.87 -4.10 0.30
CA VAL A 16 -5.57 -3.86 -0.98
C VAL A 16 -6.99 -3.41 -0.70
N HIS A 17 -7.37 -2.27 -1.25
CA HIS A 17 -8.63 -1.59 -0.99
C HIS A 17 -9.29 -1.14 -2.32
N THR A 18 -10.48 -0.56 -2.20
CA THR A 18 -11.19 0.17 -3.27
C THR A 18 -11.91 1.34 -2.59
N PRO A 19 -12.22 2.46 -3.29
CA PRO A 19 -12.26 2.58 -4.74
C PRO A 19 -11.40 3.71 -5.33
N LEU A 20 -10.38 4.18 -4.60
CA LEU A 20 -9.78 5.51 -4.83
C LEU A 20 -8.74 5.57 -5.96
N GLU A 21 -8.32 4.43 -6.53
CA GLU A 21 -7.33 4.38 -7.62
C GLU A 21 -6.03 5.15 -7.29
N VAL A 22 -5.42 4.81 -6.16
CA VAL A 22 -4.25 5.51 -5.60
C VAL A 22 -3.32 4.51 -4.92
N VAL A 23 -2.02 4.79 -4.92
CA VAL A 23 -1.06 4.14 -4.02
C VAL A 23 -0.90 5.05 -2.80
N ASN A 24 -1.68 4.78 -1.76
CA ASN A 24 -1.56 5.51 -0.51
C ASN A 24 -0.46 4.88 0.37
N TYR A 25 0.30 5.70 1.08
CA TYR A 25 1.37 5.21 1.95
C TYR A 25 1.31 5.84 3.34
N ASP A 26 1.75 5.07 4.33
CA ASP A 26 1.91 5.50 5.71
C ASP A 26 3.30 5.11 6.24
N GLY A 27 3.80 5.86 7.23
CA GLY A 27 5.11 5.62 7.83
C GLY A 27 6.25 5.76 6.81
N PRO A 28 7.31 4.94 6.89
CA PRO A 28 8.41 4.92 5.92
C PRO A 28 8.02 4.24 4.59
N GLY A 29 6.80 4.44 4.10
CA GLY A 29 6.25 3.77 2.92
C GLY A 29 6.52 4.45 1.58
N GLN A 30 6.99 5.70 1.56
CA GLN A 30 7.00 6.53 0.34
C GLN A 30 7.80 5.90 -0.81
N ALA A 31 9.04 5.46 -0.57
CA ALA A 31 9.90 4.92 -1.62
C ALA A 31 9.31 3.64 -2.25
N LEU A 32 8.71 2.79 -1.40
CA LEU A 32 7.98 1.60 -1.84
C LEU A 32 6.74 2.00 -2.67
N ALA A 33 5.98 3.00 -2.23
CA ALA A 33 4.79 3.49 -2.92
C ALA A 33 5.12 4.00 -4.33
N GLU A 34 6.16 4.82 -4.45
CA GLU A 34 6.67 5.34 -5.71
C GLU A 34 7.15 4.20 -6.61
N ALA A 35 7.82 3.19 -6.05
CA ALA A 35 8.25 2.03 -6.80
C ALA A 35 7.08 1.25 -7.40
N MET A 36 6.06 0.97 -6.60
CA MET A 36 4.84 0.29 -7.05
C MET A 36 4.09 1.13 -8.10
N ALA A 37 3.94 2.44 -7.88
CA ALA A 37 3.20 3.34 -8.74
C ALA A 37 3.81 3.48 -10.15
N ARG A 38 5.13 3.27 -10.31
CA ARG A 38 5.77 3.22 -11.65
C ARG A 38 5.20 2.12 -12.55
N HIS A 39 4.59 1.08 -11.99
CA HIS A 39 4.07 -0.05 -12.75
C HIS A 39 2.59 0.10 -13.13
N ASN A 40 1.76 0.70 -12.27
CA ASN A 40 0.32 0.86 -12.53
C ASN A 40 -0.09 2.30 -12.88
N GLY A 41 0.80 3.28 -12.72
CA GLY A 41 0.54 4.67 -13.05
C GLY A 41 -0.39 5.40 -12.08
N TYR A 42 -0.76 4.79 -10.96
CA TYR A 42 -1.64 5.41 -9.98
C TYR A 42 -0.93 6.56 -9.26
N PRO A 43 -1.65 7.63 -8.85
CA PRO A 43 -1.07 8.68 -8.03
C PRO A 43 -0.53 8.12 -6.70
N VAL A 44 0.56 8.68 -6.20
CA VAL A 44 1.10 8.37 -4.87
C VAL A 44 0.62 9.44 -3.90
N LYS A 45 0.03 9.04 -2.75
CA LYS A 45 -0.50 10.00 -1.76
C LYS A 45 -0.21 9.58 -0.32
N ALA A 46 0.23 10.53 0.51
CA ALA A 46 0.25 10.35 1.96
C ALA A 46 -1.14 10.55 2.58
N ASP A 47 -1.90 11.51 2.07
CA ASP A 47 -3.23 11.87 2.55
C ASP A 47 -4.31 11.57 1.49
N ILE A 48 -5.38 10.92 1.93
CA ILE A 48 -6.57 10.60 1.11
C ILE A 48 -7.70 11.63 1.26
N GLY A 49 -7.49 12.69 2.03
CA GLY A 49 -8.35 13.87 2.08
C GLY A 49 -9.41 13.86 3.19
N TYR A 50 -9.33 12.91 4.12
CA TYR A 50 -10.17 12.88 5.31
C TYR A 50 -9.48 12.13 6.47
N PRO A 51 -9.81 12.45 7.74
CA PRO A 51 -9.21 11.77 8.88
C PRO A 51 -9.54 10.28 8.93
N THR A 52 -8.54 9.46 9.24
CA THR A 52 -8.66 7.99 9.36
C THR A 52 -8.24 7.49 10.75
N PRO A 53 -8.92 7.90 11.84
CA PRO A 53 -8.53 7.54 13.20
C PRO A 53 -8.60 6.03 13.42
N GLY A 54 -7.54 5.46 14.01
CA GLY A 54 -7.43 4.02 14.27
C GLY A 54 -7.23 3.17 13.01
N SER A 55 -6.90 3.78 11.87
CA SER A 55 -6.60 3.04 10.65
C SER A 55 -5.38 2.13 10.81
N PHE A 56 -5.34 1.10 9.97
CA PHE A 56 -4.20 0.19 9.95
C PHE A 56 -2.91 0.87 9.49
N GLY A 57 -3.02 1.85 8.57
CA GLY A 57 -1.91 2.71 8.15
C GLY A 57 -1.33 3.51 9.32
N THR A 58 -2.17 4.11 10.15
CA THR A 58 -1.70 4.80 11.37
C THR A 58 -1.01 3.83 12.34
N TYR A 59 -1.66 2.71 12.67
CA TYR A 59 -1.13 1.76 13.65
C TYR A 59 0.16 1.07 13.21
N ALA A 60 0.20 0.50 12.00
CA ALA A 60 1.37 -0.24 11.52
C ALA A 60 2.42 0.68 10.89
N GLY A 61 1.97 1.67 10.11
CA GLY A 61 2.82 2.62 9.41
C GLY A 61 3.46 3.64 10.34
N VAL A 62 2.63 4.45 10.98
CA VAL A 62 3.11 5.59 11.77
C VAL A 62 3.60 5.15 13.14
N GLU A 63 2.81 4.37 13.90
CA GLU A 63 3.18 4.03 15.28
C GLU A 63 4.26 2.94 15.35
N LYS A 64 4.20 1.92 14.49
CA LYS A 64 5.17 0.80 14.47
C LYS A 64 6.31 0.97 13.46
N GLN A 65 6.32 2.04 12.66
CA GLN A 65 7.38 2.33 11.67
C GLN A 65 7.59 1.20 10.65
N ILE A 66 6.52 0.51 10.27
CA ILE A 66 6.56 -0.50 9.19
C ILE A 66 6.08 0.17 7.91
N PRO A 67 6.79 0.11 6.77
CA PRO A 67 6.28 0.61 5.50
C PRO A 67 4.90 0.00 5.18
N VAL A 68 3.85 0.82 5.13
CA VAL A 68 2.48 0.37 4.78
C VAL A 68 2.06 1.05 3.49
N ILE A 69 1.62 0.24 2.53
CA ILE A 69 0.95 0.70 1.31
C ILE A 69 -0.51 0.27 1.35
N THR A 70 -1.40 1.22 1.15
CA THR A 70 -2.80 0.96 0.80
C THR A 70 -2.95 1.10 -0.71
N LEU A 71 -2.99 -0.03 -1.43
CA LEU A 71 -3.26 -0.06 -2.86
C LEU A 71 -4.77 0.03 -3.09
N GLU A 72 -5.25 1.22 -3.40
CA GLU A 72 -6.65 1.48 -3.72
C GLU A 72 -6.90 1.21 -5.20
N LEU A 73 -7.72 0.21 -5.50
CA LEU A 73 -8.13 -0.16 -6.86
C LEU A 73 -9.35 0.68 -7.31
N PRO A 74 -9.62 0.82 -8.61
CA PRO A 74 -10.76 1.58 -9.11
C PRO A 74 -12.12 0.95 -8.75
N ARG A 75 -13.14 1.78 -8.56
CA ARG A 75 -14.51 1.38 -8.14
C ARG A 75 -15.17 0.32 -9.02
N ARG A 76 -14.99 0.42 -10.33
CA ARG A 76 -15.72 -0.37 -11.34
C ARG A 76 -14.73 -0.91 -12.33
N ALA A 77 -14.13 -2.03 -11.98
CA ALA A 77 -13.21 -2.75 -12.84
C ALA A 77 -13.42 -4.26 -12.65
N THR A 78 -13.28 -5.02 -13.72
CA THR A 78 -13.31 -6.48 -13.65
C THR A 78 -11.94 -7.00 -13.22
N PHE A 79 -11.86 -8.28 -12.86
CA PHE A 79 -10.56 -8.93 -12.67
C PHE A 79 -9.66 -8.81 -13.91
N GLY A 80 -10.25 -8.85 -15.11
CA GLY A 80 -9.54 -8.71 -16.38
C GLY A 80 -8.90 -7.34 -16.59
N ASP A 81 -9.42 -6.30 -15.93
CA ASP A 81 -8.86 -4.95 -15.95
C ASP A 81 -7.84 -4.78 -14.81
N ILE A 82 -8.20 -5.22 -13.59
CA ILE A 82 -7.42 -5.02 -12.36
C ILE A 82 -6.09 -5.78 -12.40
N TRP A 83 -6.12 -7.08 -12.70
CA TRP A 83 -4.95 -7.93 -12.55
C TRP A 83 -3.81 -7.53 -13.49
N PRO A 84 -4.03 -7.35 -14.81
CA PRO A 84 -2.97 -6.92 -15.71
C PRO A 84 -2.39 -5.55 -15.34
N ALA A 85 -3.20 -4.63 -14.83
CA ALA A 85 -2.75 -3.30 -14.44
C ALA A 85 -1.91 -3.28 -13.14
N ASN A 86 -2.12 -4.22 -12.21
CA ASN A 86 -1.54 -4.14 -10.87
C ASN A 86 -0.56 -5.26 -10.51
N ARG A 87 -0.49 -6.35 -11.29
CA ARG A 87 0.39 -7.49 -10.98
C ARG A 87 1.86 -7.10 -10.85
N GLU A 88 2.35 -6.20 -11.70
CA GLU A 88 3.75 -5.76 -11.68
C GLU A 88 4.03 -4.85 -10.48
N ALA A 89 3.05 -4.04 -10.07
CA ALA A 89 3.14 -3.23 -8.85
C ALA A 89 3.19 -4.11 -7.59
N LEU A 90 2.36 -5.16 -7.52
CA LEU A 90 2.40 -6.13 -6.43
C LEU A 90 3.72 -6.94 -6.43
N TRP A 91 4.22 -7.30 -7.60
CA TRP A 91 5.50 -7.97 -7.72
C TRP A 91 6.67 -7.06 -7.32
N GLU A 92 6.62 -5.77 -7.68
CA GLU A 92 7.56 -4.77 -7.21
C GLU A 92 7.57 -4.71 -5.68
N ALA A 93 6.39 -4.72 -5.05
CA ALA A 93 6.29 -4.72 -3.61
C ALA A 93 7.01 -5.91 -2.95
N VAL A 94 7.07 -7.07 -3.59
CA VAL A 94 7.81 -8.23 -3.08
C VAL A 94 9.33 -8.02 -3.23
N ARG A 95 9.80 -7.64 -4.42
CA ARG A 95 11.24 -7.55 -4.73
C ARG A 95 11.93 -6.29 -4.19
N PHE A 96 11.17 -5.21 -3.93
CA PHE A 96 11.70 -3.94 -3.46
C PHE A 96 12.53 -4.08 -2.18
N ARG A 97 13.69 -3.44 -2.16
CA ARG A 97 14.58 -3.36 -1.00
C ARG A 97 14.94 -1.88 -0.85
N GLU A 98 14.72 -1.33 0.34
CA GLU A 98 15.37 -0.06 0.71
C GLU A 98 16.87 -0.33 0.84
N GLU A 99 17.65 0.62 0.31
CA GLU A 99 19.11 0.64 0.39
C GLU A 99 19.59 0.94 1.81
#